data_AF-A0AB34T936-F1
#
_entry.id   AF-A0AB34T936-F1
#
_cell.length_a   1.000
_cell.length_b   1.000
_cell.length_c   1.000
_cell.angle_alpha   90.00
_cell.angle_beta   90.00
_cell.angle_gamma   90.00
#
_symmetry.space_group_name_H-M   'P 1'
#
loop_
_entity.id
_entity.type
_entity.pdbx_description
1 polymer ?
#
loop_
_entity_poly.entity_id
_entity_poly.type
_entity_poly.pdbx_seq_one_letter_code
_entity_poly.pdbx_strand_id
1 'polypeptide(L)'
;MRVAAWAVQSGLIEDQVQRIFPNPGQAARMVEWLQPRLMEKITGMEIVSNRSTWNEHNLWDPTRNTSFCGWLRRLTVAMGKANPERVLRPPERDMSAWEDDEGHNPVLDTIQADMGGSGLFDRYPNLQVPRPVGVEWAGRWHRLKTGDIRAGELVGRLRTIGLWDGSLDVLDPQVALVLMLAPVSSVKARLLPAMFNDAMWRDTADVYWPSQTGRRLEEEEWDRLRRRVETLAACMRIPEWHVWRILGTGMARLLTD
;
A
#
# COMPACT_ATOMS: atom_id res chain seq x y z
N MET A 1 22.65 -13.20 16.34
CA MET A 1 21.54 -13.88 15.62
C MET A 1 20.94 -15.09 16.35
N ARG A 2 21.70 -15.93 17.07
CA ARG A 2 21.15 -17.14 17.76
C ARG A 2 20.00 -16.84 18.75
N VAL A 3 20.09 -15.74 19.49
CA VAL A 3 19.06 -15.34 20.48
C VAL A 3 17.75 -14.88 19.82
N ALA A 4 17.83 -14.14 18.72
CA ALA A 4 16.67 -13.72 17.92
C ALA A 4 15.98 -14.93 17.26
N ALA A 5 16.75 -15.84 16.68
CA ALA A 5 16.23 -17.09 16.11
C ALA A 5 15.55 -17.97 17.18
N TRP A 6 16.15 -18.08 18.36
CA TRP A 6 15.55 -18.81 19.48
C TRP A 6 14.23 -18.18 19.95
N ALA A 7 14.15 -16.84 20.03
CA ALA A 7 12.93 -16.14 20.44
C ALA A 7 11.73 -16.50 19.54
N VAL A 8 11.94 -16.61 18.23
CA VAL A 8 10.92 -17.04 17.25
C VAL A 8 10.56 -18.52 17.42
N GLN A 9 11.54 -19.39 17.61
CA GLN A 9 11.30 -20.83 17.72
C GLN A 9 10.67 -21.25 19.06
N SER A 10 10.82 -20.42 20.09
CA SER A 10 10.42 -20.76 21.47
C SER A 10 8.91 -20.75 21.73
N GLY A 11 8.09 -20.18 20.83
CA GLY A 11 6.66 -19.98 21.04
C GLY A 11 6.31 -18.92 22.10
N LEU A 12 7.32 -18.25 22.69
CA LEU A 12 7.13 -17.36 23.84
C LEU A 12 6.31 -16.12 23.48
N ILE A 13 6.45 -15.62 22.24
CA ILE A 13 5.75 -14.42 21.76
C ILE A 13 4.29 -14.78 21.52
N GLU A 14 4.05 -15.89 20.82
CA GLU A 14 2.75 -16.46 20.50
C GLU A 14 1.95 -16.73 21.77
N ASP A 15 2.55 -17.37 22.77
CA ASP A 15 1.95 -17.64 24.08
C ASP A 15 1.51 -16.36 24.79
N GLN A 16 2.32 -15.29 24.75
CA GLN A 16 1.93 -14.02 25.37
C GLN A 16 0.82 -13.33 24.58
N VAL A 17 0.88 -13.37 23.24
CA VAL A 17 -0.13 -12.74 22.38
C VAL A 17 -1.48 -13.44 22.52
N GLN A 18 -1.52 -14.77 22.55
CA GLN A 18 -2.76 -15.53 22.77
C GLN A 18 -3.41 -15.23 24.12
N ARG A 19 -2.63 -14.95 25.16
CA ARG A 19 -3.16 -14.52 26.47
C ARG A 19 -3.79 -13.13 26.44
N ILE A 20 -3.32 -12.24 25.56
CA ILE A 20 -3.84 -10.88 25.40
C ILE A 20 -5.03 -10.85 24.44
N PHE A 21 -5.00 -11.68 23.41
CA PHE A 21 -5.99 -11.75 22.34
C PHE A 21 -6.58 -13.15 22.24
N PRO A 22 -7.71 -13.43 22.92
CA PRO A 22 -8.35 -14.75 22.91
C PRO A 22 -8.86 -15.19 21.53
N ASN A 23 -9.09 -14.25 20.60
CA ASN A 23 -9.50 -14.55 19.24
C ASN A 23 -8.28 -15.02 18.40
N PRO A 24 -8.30 -16.21 17.80
CA PRO A 24 -7.14 -16.76 17.06
C PRO A 24 -6.71 -15.91 15.86
N GLY A 25 -7.65 -15.31 15.13
CA GLY A 25 -7.34 -14.45 13.98
C GLY A 25 -6.69 -13.12 14.39
N GLN A 26 -7.13 -12.54 15.51
CA GLN A 26 -6.50 -11.35 16.08
C GLN A 26 -5.11 -11.67 16.64
N ALA A 27 -4.97 -12.80 17.34
CA ALA A 27 -3.69 -13.25 17.84
C ALA A 27 -2.67 -13.45 16.70
N ALA A 28 -3.07 -14.11 15.61
CA ALA A 28 -2.21 -14.31 14.44
C ALA A 28 -1.72 -12.98 13.84
N ARG A 29 -2.62 -12.01 13.64
CA ARG A 29 -2.26 -10.67 13.12
C ARG A 29 -1.34 -9.90 14.06
N MET A 30 -1.55 -10.01 15.37
CA MET A 30 -0.68 -9.39 16.36
C MET A 30 0.69 -10.04 16.42
N VAL A 31 0.79 -11.36 16.27
CA VAL A 31 2.08 -12.08 16.17
C VAL A 31 2.84 -11.60 14.94
N GLU A 32 2.21 -11.59 13.76
CA GLU A 32 2.81 -11.13 12.50
C GLU A 32 3.32 -9.68 12.61
N TRP A 33 2.58 -8.81 13.30
CA TRP A 33 2.97 -7.42 13.50
C TRP A 33 4.09 -7.26 14.55
N LEU A 34 4.05 -8.00 15.66
CA LEU A 34 4.99 -7.88 16.79
C LEU A 34 6.34 -8.51 16.51
N GLN A 35 6.36 -9.68 15.88
CA GLN A 35 7.55 -10.51 15.73
C GLN A 35 8.73 -9.78 15.06
N PRO A 36 8.59 -9.14 13.88
CA PRO A 36 9.71 -8.42 13.26
C PRO A 36 10.18 -7.25 14.13
N ARG A 37 9.27 -6.58 14.85
CA ARG A 37 9.59 -5.44 15.72
C ARG A 37 10.29 -5.85 17.01
N LEU A 38 9.96 -7.02 17.56
CA LEU A 38 10.70 -7.58 18.68
C LEU A 38 12.10 -8.02 18.23
N MET A 39 12.23 -8.55 17.00
CA MET A 39 13.55 -8.90 16.45
C MET A 39 14.45 -7.68 16.31
N GLU A 40 13.93 -6.58 15.80
CA GLU A 40 14.61 -5.29 15.77
C GLU A 40 15.16 -4.85 17.13
N LYS A 41 14.37 -5.05 18.21
CA LYS A 41 14.82 -4.72 19.58
C LYS A 41 15.88 -5.68 20.12
N ILE A 42 15.94 -6.92 19.62
CA ILE A 42 16.96 -7.90 20.00
C ILE A 42 18.27 -7.66 19.23
N THR A 43 18.18 -7.33 17.95
CA THR A 43 19.34 -7.22 17.06
C THR A 43 19.92 -5.81 17.00
N GLY A 44 19.14 -4.78 17.34
CA GLY A 44 19.53 -3.39 17.15
C GLY A 44 19.53 -2.96 15.68
N MET A 45 18.91 -3.73 14.79
CA MET A 45 18.88 -3.51 13.34
C MET A 45 17.46 -3.28 12.84
N GLU A 46 17.26 -2.29 11.98
CA GLU A 46 15.97 -2.02 11.34
C GLU A 46 15.56 -3.16 10.39
N ILE A 47 14.29 -3.57 10.44
CA ILE A 47 13.70 -4.60 9.58
C ILE A 47 12.40 -4.08 8.93
N VAL A 48 11.49 -3.52 9.75
CA VAL A 48 10.18 -2.99 9.36
C VAL A 48 9.88 -1.59 9.94
N SER A 49 10.65 -1.12 10.93
CA SER A 49 10.46 0.18 11.57
C SER A 49 11.73 1.01 11.55
N ASN A 50 11.56 2.34 11.54
CA ASN A 50 12.66 3.30 11.53
C ASN A 50 13.26 3.46 12.93
N ARG A 51 14.57 3.29 13.06
CA ARG A 51 15.36 3.37 14.29
C ARG A 51 15.24 4.73 14.97
N SER A 52 15.03 5.82 14.22
CA SER A 52 14.82 7.15 14.79
C SER A 52 13.61 7.22 15.73
N THR A 53 12.66 6.29 15.58
CA THR A 53 11.44 6.19 16.40
C THR A 53 11.57 5.21 17.56
N TRP A 54 12.75 4.62 17.74
CA TRP A 54 12.95 3.61 18.77
C TRP A 54 13.23 4.25 20.11
N ASN A 55 12.52 3.79 21.13
CA ASN A 55 12.99 3.97 22.49
C ASN A 55 14.19 3.02 22.72
N GLU A 56 15.39 3.60 22.82
CA GLU A 56 16.64 2.85 23.02
C GLU A 56 16.64 2.04 24.32
N HIS A 57 15.89 2.46 25.33
CA HIS A 57 15.75 1.71 26.59
C HIS A 57 14.99 0.39 26.44
N ASN A 58 14.28 0.21 25.31
CA ASN A 58 13.59 -1.03 24.99
C ASN A 58 14.44 -2.00 24.17
N LEU A 59 15.70 -1.67 23.87
CA LEU A 59 16.62 -2.62 23.25
C LEU A 59 17.03 -3.70 24.24
N TRP A 60 17.30 -4.90 23.72
CA TRP A 60 17.87 -5.97 24.52
C TRP A 60 19.31 -5.63 24.89
N ASP A 61 19.57 -5.59 26.18
CA ASP A 61 20.89 -5.34 26.74
C ASP A 61 21.28 -6.52 27.64
N PRO A 62 22.19 -7.41 27.19
CA PRO A 62 22.59 -8.59 27.94
C PRO A 62 23.42 -8.27 29.18
N THR A 63 23.84 -7.01 29.38
CA THR A 63 24.62 -6.57 30.54
C THR A 63 23.74 -6.20 31.74
N ARG A 64 22.42 -6.06 31.53
CA ARG A 64 21.47 -5.76 32.60
C ARG A 64 21.09 -7.01 33.38
N ASN A 65 20.77 -6.85 34.66
CA ASN A 65 20.35 -7.94 35.55
C ASN A 65 18.91 -8.44 35.28
N THR A 66 18.49 -8.49 34.02
CA THR A 66 17.16 -8.93 33.60
C THR A 66 17.29 -10.19 32.76
N SER A 67 16.50 -11.22 33.04
CA SER A 67 16.46 -12.42 32.20
C SER A 67 15.90 -12.11 30.81
N PHE A 68 16.49 -12.70 29.77
CA PHE A 68 16.05 -12.51 28.38
C PHE A 68 14.56 -12.83 28.19
N CYS A 69 14.10 -13.98 28.69
CA CYS A 69 12.70 -14.38 28.62
C CYS A 69 11.78 -13.41 29.39
N GLY A 70 12.25 -12.89 30.54
CA GLY A 70 11.50 -11.92 31.32
C GLY A 70 11.36 -10.58 30.61
N TRP A 71 12.44 -10.11 29.97
CA TRP A 71 12.42 -8.92 29.12
C TRP A 71 11.48 -9.11 27.92
N LEU A 72 11.61 -10.22 27.20
CA LEU A 72 10.82 -10.50 25.99
C LEU A 72 9.32 -10.56 26.31
N ARG A 73 8.91 -11.27 27.37
CA ARG A 73 7.50 -11.33 27.80
C ARG A 73 6.94 -9.94 28.12
N ARG A 74 7.68 -9.14 28.92
CA ARG A 74 7.23 -7.80 29.30
C ARG A 74 7.07 -6.88 28.09
N LEU A 75 8.02 -6.94 27.17
CA LEU A 75 8.00 -6.11 25.96
C LEU A 75 6.86 -6.54 25.02
N THR A 76 6.65 -7.84 24.81
CA THR A 76 5.52 -8.37 24.02
C THR A 76 4.19 -7.91 24.60
N VAL A 77 4.01 -7.96 25.93
CA VAL A 77 2.78 -7.49 26.58
C VAL A 77 2.60 -5.98 26.42
N ALA A 78 3.66 -5.19 26.65
CA ALA A 78 3.61 -3.74 26.53
C ALA A 78 3.26 -3.30 25.10
N MET A 79 3.95 -3.86 24.10
CA MET A 79 3.69 -3.54 22.70
C MET A 79 2.34 -4.07 22.22
N GLY A 80 1.95 -5.27 22.67
CA GLY A 80 0.67 -5.88 22.34
C GLY A 80 -0.52 -5.07 22.85
N LYS A 81 -0.46 -4.56 24.08
CA LYS A 81 -1.52 -3.73 24.68
C LYS A 81 -1.57 -2.31 24.12
N ALA A 82 -0.44 -1.76 23.67
CA ALA A 82 -0.37 -0.39 23.17
C ALA A 82 -0.81 -0.23 21.70
N ASN A 83 -0.83 -1.30 20.90
CA ASN A 83 -1.08 -1.22 19.46
C ASN A 83 -2.33 -1.98 18.92
N PRO A 84 -3.28 -2.50 19.72
CA PRO A 84 -4.32 -3.38 19.21
C PRO A 84 -5.24 -2.67 18.21
N GLU A 85 -5.62 -1.42 18.48
CA GLU A 85 -6.53 -0.67 17.59
C GLU A 85 -5.92 -0.44 16.20
N ARG A 86 -4.61 -0.17 16.14
CA ARG A 86 -3.89 0.06 14.89
C ARG A 86 -3.69 -1.21 14.07
N VAL A 87 -3.59 -2.36 14.72
CA VAL A 87 -3.21 -3.64 14.09
C VAL A 87 -4.42 -4.51 13.78
N LEU A 88 -5.43 -4.48 14.65
CA LEU A 88 -6.60 -5.37 14.61
C LEU A 88 -7.81 -4.76 13.91
N ARG A 89 -7.92 -3.43 13.83
CA ARG A 89 -8.88 -2.85 12.89
C ARG A 89 -8.43 -3.20 11.48
N PRO A 90 -9.28 -3.82 10.63
CA PRO A 90 -9.07 -3.71 9.21
C PRO A 90 -8.95 -2.21 8.91
N PRO A 91 -8.01 -1.75 8.08
CA PRO A 91 -8.23 -0.47 7.47
C PRO A 91 -9.51 -0.65 6.65
N GLU A 92 -10.63 -0.14 7.14
CA GLU A 92 -11.49 0.58 6.23
C GLU A 92 -10.54 1.56 5.56
N ARG A 93 -10.23 1.27 4.30
CA ARG A 93 -9.47 2.20 3.46
C ARG A 93 -10.41 3.34 3.20
N ASP A 94 -10.41 4.23 4.17
CA ASP A 94 -11.26 5.37 4.16
C ASP A 94 -10.41 6.51 3.62
N MET A 95 -10.93 7.13 2.56
CA MET A 95 -10.31 8.31 1.97
C MET A 95 -10.29 9.49 2.96
N SER A 96 -10.92 9.30 4.14
CA SER A 96 -11.06 10.19 5.28
C SER A 96 -9.79 10.60 6.02
N ALA A 97 -8.65 9.94 5.82
CA ALA A 97 -7.39 10.45 6.41
C ALA A 97 -6.84 11.72 5.70
N TRP A 98 -7.63 12.30 4.79
CA TRP A 98 -7.44 13.64 4.27
C TRP A 98 -8.64 14.53 4.61
N GLU A 99 -9.71 13.99 5.18
CA GLU A 99 -10.87 14.79 5.50
C GLU A 99 -10.53 15.79 6.61
N ASP A 100 -10.82 17.06 6.39
CA ASP A 100 -10.84 18.05 7.47
C ASP A 100 -11.95 17.72 8.48
N ASP A 101 -12.06 18.51 9.55
CA ASP A 101 -13.04 18.29 10.62
C ASP A 101 -14.51 18.34 10.12
N GLU A 102 -14.75 18.70 8.85
CA GLU A 102 -16.04 18.75 8.17
C GLU A 102 -16.27 17.59 7.19
N GLY A 103 -15.32 16.66 7.04
CA GLY A 103 -15.45 15.50 6.14
C GLY A 103 -14.97 15.73 4.70
N HIS A 104 -14.16 16.77 4.44
CA HIS A 104 -13.69 17.14 3.09
C HIS A 104 -12.23 16.78 2.82
N ASN A 105 -11.94 15.99 1.78
CA ASN A 105 -10.57 15.61 1.41
C ASN A 105 -9.94 16.69 0.51
N PRO A 106 -9.13 17.63 1.03
CA PRO A 106 -8.69 18.81 0.31
C PRO A 106 -7.80 18.47 -0.89
N VAL A 107 -7.21 17.27 -0.97
CA VAL A 107 -6.45 16.84 -2.16
C VAL A 107 -7.38 16.38 -3.28
N LEU A 108 -8.43 15.62 -2.96
CA LEU A 108 -9.47 15.26 -3.93
C LEU A 108 -10.35 16.49 -4.26
N ASP A 109 -10.58 17.37 -3.29
CA ASP A 109 -11.36 18.59 -3.48
C ASP A 109 -10.56 19.64 -4.25
N THR A 110 -9.22 19.71 -4.12
CA THR A 110 -8.39 20.53 -5.02
C THR A 110 -8.42 19.96 -6.43
N ILE A 111 -8.35 18.63 -6.58
CA ILE A 111 -8.54 17.97 -7.87
C ILE A 111 -9.91 18.35 -8.42
N GLN A 112 -10.99 18.27 -7.64
CA GLN A 112 -12.38 18.59 -8.06
C GLN A 112 -12.65 20.10 -8.23
N ALA A 113 -11.99 20.97 -7.48
CA ALA A 113 -12.15 22.43 -7.54
C ALA A 113 -11.39 23.04 -8.72
N ASP A 114 -10.23 22.49 -9.09
CA ASP A 114 -9.53 22.83 -10.34
C ASP A 114 -10.33 22.40 -11.60
N MET A 115 -11.40 21.61 -11.41
CA MET A 115 -12.26 21.01 -12.46
C MET A 115 -13.52 21.80 -12.77
N GLY A 116 -13.58 23.08 -12.41
CA GLY A 116 -14.69 23.97 -12.77
C GLY A 116 -15.18 23.73 -14.20
N GLY A 117 -16.34 23.07 -14.33
CA GLY A 117 -17.10 22.85 -15.57
C GLY A 117 -16.68 21.70 -16.50
N SER A 118 -15.44 21.17 -16.45
CA SER A 118 -15.01 20.05 -17.30
C SER A 118 -14.04 19.12 -16.57
N GLY A 119 -14.20 17.80 -16.70
CA GLY A 119 -13.35 16.81 -16.03
C GLY A 119 -11.88 16.91 -16.44
N LEU A 120 -10.96 16.35 -15.65
CA LEU A 120 -9.50 16.51 -15.81
C LEU A 120 -9.06 15.95 -17.15
N PHE A 121 -9.67 14.81 -17.49
CA PHE A 121 -9.48 14.12 -18.74
C PHE A 121 -10.22 14.77 -19.92
N ASP A 122 -11.12 15.73 -19.68
CA ASP A 122 -11.68 16.57 -20.74
C ASP A 122 -10.74 17.76 -21.03
N ARG A 123 -10.15 18.34 -19.98
CA ARG A 123 -9.12 19.40 -20.09
C ARG A 123 -7.82 18.85 -20.69
N TYR A 124 -7.46 17.62 -20.36
CA TYR A 124 -6.25 16.94 -20.82
C TYR A 124 -6.62 15.59 -21.48
N PRO A 125 -7.16 15.57 -22.71
CA PRO A 125 -7.66 14.35 -23.36
C PRO A 125 -6.56 13.33 -23.67
N ASN A 126 -5.31 13.80 -23.80
CA ASN A 126 -4.15 12.95 -24.06
C ASN A 126 -3.45 12.47 -22.79
N LEU A 127 -4.02 12.74 -21.60
CA LEU A 127 -3.45 12.32 -20.32
C LEU A 127 -3.47 10.80 -20.20
N GLN A 128 -2.32 10.22 -19.83
CA GLN A 128 -2.12 8.79 -19.71
C GLN A 128 -1.54 8.51 -18.34
N VAL A 129 -2.25 7.70 -17.55
CA VAL A 129 -1.95 7.45 -16.15
C VAL A 129 -1.64 5.97 -15.97
N PRO A 130 -0.40 5.52 -16.22
CA PRO A 130 -0.02 4.14 -15.93
C PRO A 130 0.00 3.94 -14.41
N ARG A 131 -1.02 3.25 -13.90
CA ARG A 131 -1.14 2.99 -12.47
C ARG A 131 -0.37 1.72 -12.11
N PRO A 132 0.67 1.80 -11.27
CA PRO A 132 1.48 0.65 -10.95
C PRO A 132 0.71 -0.35 -10.09
N VAL A 133 1.18 -1.59 -10.12
CA VAL A 133 0.53 -2.72 -9.45
C VAL A 133 1.51 -3.35 -8.47
N GLY A 134 1.07 -3.64 -7.26
CA GLY A 134 1.91 -4.23 -6.20
C GLY A 134 1.72 -3.57 -4.84
N VAL A 135 2.03 -4.30 -3.77
CA VAL A 135 1.84 -3.84 -2.38
C VAL A 135 2.81 -2.73 -1.98
N GLU A 136 3.97 -2.66 -2.62
CA GLU A 136 4.96 -1.62 -2.42
C GLU A 136 4.41 -0.23 -2.77
N TRP A 137 3.44 -0.16 -3.68
CA TRP A 137 2.81 1.10 -4.09
C TRP A 137 1.82 1.62 -3.07
N ALA A 138 1.15 0.74 -2.33
CA ALA A 138 0.34 1.14 -1.18
C ALA A 138 1.21 1.77 -0.08
N GLY A 139 2.40 1.22 0.16
CA GLY A 139 3.38 1.81 1.08
C GLY A 139 3.92 3.16 0.60
N ARG A 140 4.22 3.30 -0.70
CA ARG A 140 4.67 4.57 -1.29
C ARG A 140 3.57 5.63 -1.28
N TRP A 141 2.33 5.25 -1.55
CA TRP A 141 1.16 6.12 -1.40
C TRP A 141 1.02 6.63 0.03
N HIS A 142 1.12 5.74 1.02
CA HIS A 142 1.05 6.14 2.43
C HIS A 142 2.14 7.15 2.79
N ARG A 143 3.39 6.89 2.37
CA ARG A 143 4.51 7.80 2.63
C ARG A 143 4.41 9.14 1.91
N LEU A 144 3.84 9.16 0.71
CA LEU A 144 3.53 10.41 0.02
C LEU A 144 2.47 11.20 0.80
N LYS A 145 1.43 10.51 1.28
CA LYS A 145 0.34 11.09 2.08
C LYS A 145 0.81 11.68 3.41
N THR A 146 1.71 11.00 4.11
CA THR A 146 2.25 11.47 5.40
C THR A 146 3.36 12.53 5.25
N GLY A 147 3.79 12.84 4.02
CA GLY A 147 4.91 13.74 3.78
C GLY A 147 6.30 13.11 4.00
N ASP A 148 6.36 11.80 4.24
CA ASP A 148 7.60 11.03 4.43
C ASP A 148 8.42 10.86 3.13
N ILE A 149 7.81 11.13 1.97
CA ILE A 149 8.49 11.25 0.67
C ILE A 149 7.96 12.50 -0.04
N ARG A 150 8.88 13.29 -0.60
CA ARG A 150 8.53 14.44 -1.44
C ARG A 150 8.04 13.99 -2.82
N ALA A 151 6.99 14.64 -3.34
CA ALA A 151 6.42 14.35 -4.65
C ALA A 151 7.48 14.30 -5.77
N GLY A 152 8.35 15.32 -5.87
CA GLY A 152 9.41 15.37 -6.88
C GLY A 152 10.40 14.20 -6.82
N GLU A 153 10.71 13.68 -5.62
CA GLU A 153 11.57 12.50 -5.47
C GLU A 153 10.89 11.26 -6.04
N LEU A 154 9.60 11.08 -5.75
CA LEU A 154 8.83 9.92 -6.22
C LEU A 154 8.60 9.97 -7.74
N VAL A 155 8.33 11.15 -8.31
CA VAL A 155 8.29 11.37 -9.76
C VAL A 155 9.61 10.99 -10.41
N GLY A 156 10.74 11.46 -9.87
CA GLY A 156 12.07 11.11 -10.35
C GLY A 156 12.30 9.59 -10.38
N ARG A 157 11.90 8.89 -9.32
CA ARG A 157 11.98 7.41 -9.26
C ARG A 157 11.10 6.74 -10.31
N LEU A 158 9.84 7.18 -10.47
CA LEU A 158 8.90 6.62 -11.46
C LEU A 158 9.42 6.79 -12.89
N ARG A 159 10.05 7.94 -13.21
CA ARG A 159 10.72 8.18 -14.49
C ARG A 159 11.88 7.20 -14.72
N THR A 160 12.76 7.04 -13.73
CA THR A 160 13.92 6.14 -13.84
C THR A 160 13.53 4.69 -14.12
N ILE A 161 12.42 4.22 -13.53
CA ILE A 161 11.94 2.85 -13.73
C ILE A 161 10.96 2.70 -14.91
N GLY A 162 10.73 3.77 -15.69
CA GLY A 162 9.88 3.74 -16.87
C GLY A 162 8.38 3.66 -16.60
N LEU A 163 7.93 3.93 -15.38
CA LEU A 163 6.51 3.93 -15.00
C LEU A 163 5.87 5.32 -15.09
N TRP A 164 6.60 6.34 -15.53
CA TRP A 164 6.10 7.69 -15.73
C TRP A 164 5.80 7.94 -17.21
N ASP A 165 4.59 8.40 -17.50
CA ASP A 165 4.23 8.87 -18.84
C ASP A 165 4.45 10.39 -18.94
N GLY A 166 5.05 10.85 -20.04
CA GLY A 166 5.34 12.28 -20.23
C GLY A 166 4.10 13.18 -20.26
N SER A 167 2.91 12.62 -20.56
CA SER A 167 1.66 13.39 -20.48
C SER A 167 1.31 13.87 -19.07
N LEU A 168 1.86 13.25 -18.02
CA LEU A 168 1.66 13.66 -16.63
C LEU A 168 2.41 14.97 -16.27
N ASP A 169 3.38 15.39 -17.09
CA ASP A 169 4.22 16.58 -16.81
C ASP A 169 3.44 17.89 -16.88
N VAL A 170 2.23 17.88 -17.45
CA VAL A 170 1.33 19.03 -17.49
C VAL A 170 0.62 19.28 -16.16
N LEU A 171 0.68 18.31 -15.24
CA LEU A 171 0.02 18.37 -13.94
C LEU A 171 1.00 18.72 -12.83
N ASP A 172 0.46 19.23 -11.73
CA ASP A 172 1.23 19.29 -10.49
C ASP A 172 1.73 17.88 -10.09
N PRO A 173 2.99 17.72 -9.68
CA PRO A 173 3.56 16.42 -9.30
C PRO A 173 2.74 15.66 -8.26
N GLN A 174 2.13 16.35 -7.30
CA GLN A 174 1.30 15.73 -6.28
C GLN A 174 -0.01 15.21 -6.88
N VAL A 175 -0.65 15.99 -7.75
CA VAL A 175 -1.86 15.57 -8.48
C VAL A 175 -1.57 14.34 -9.35
N ALA A 176 -0.49 14.35 -10.13
CA ALA A 176 -0.11 13.22 -10.97
C ALA A 176 0.13 11.95 -10.15
N LEU A 177 0.81 12.06 -8.99
CA LEU A 177 1.04 10.92 -8.11
C LEU A 177 -0.24 10.41 -7.43
N VAL A 178 -1.20 11.27 -7.11
CA VAL A 178 -2.52 10.86 -6.62
C VAL A 178 -3.23 10.02 -7.68
N LEU A 179 -3.28 10.50 -8.93
CA LEU A 179 -3.89 9.76 -10.04
C LEU A 179 -3.23 8.41 -10.27
N MET A 180 -1.92 8.30 -10.05
CA MET A 180 -1.18 7.05 -10.22
C MET A 180 -1.37 6.07 -9.05
N LEU A 181 -1.34 6.56 -7.80
CA LEU A 181 -1.08 5.72 -6.62
C LEU A 181 -2.23 5.64 -5.63
N ALA A 182 -3.16 6.60 -5.63
CA ALA A 182 -4.25 6.62 -4.66
C ALA A 182 -5.19 5.43 -4.87
N PRO A 183 -5.48 4.61 -3.85
CA PRO A 183 -6.33 3.44 -4.01
C PRO A 183 -7.75 3.85 -4.44
N VAL A 184 -8.35 3.08 -5.34
CA VAL A 184 -9.73 3.29 -5.79
C VAL A 184 -10.66 2.40 -4.97
N SER A 185 -11.83 2.90 -4.58
CA SER A 185 -12.82 2.08 -3.87
C SER A 185 -13.23 0.87 -4.72
N SER A 186 -13.48 -0.28 -4.08
CA SER A 186 -13.85 -1.51 -4.79
C SER A 186 -15.15 -1.36 -5.60
N VAL A 187 -16.07 -0.51 -5.13
CA VAL A 187 -17.33 -0.19 -5.83
C VAL A 187 -17.04 0.50 -7.16
N LYS A 188 -16.20 1.54 -7.17
CA LYS A 188 -15.84 2.26 -8.40
C LYS A 188 -14.94 1.42 -9.30
N ALA A 189 -13.91 0.76 -8.73
CA ALA A 189 -12.94 -0.02 -9.49
C ALA A 189 -13.57 -1.16 -10.31
N ARG A 190 -14.65 -1.78 -9.81
CA ARG A 190 -15.42 -2.82 -10.52
C ARG A 190 -16.13 -2.33 -11.78
N LEU A 191 -16.25 -1.02 -11.99
CA LEU A 191 -16.82 -0.45 -13.22
C LEU A 191 -15.83 -0.48 -14.38
N LEU A 192 -14.53 -0.67 -14.12
CA LEU A 192 -13.49 -0.66 -15.15
C LEU A 192 -13.78 -1.59 -16.35
N PRO A 193 -14.20 -2.86 -16.16
CA PRO A 193 -14.51 -3.74 -17.28
C PRO A 193 -15.61 -3.16 -18.18
N ALA A 194 -16.61 -2.47 -17.62
CA ALA A 194 -17.70 -1.91 -18.41
C ALA A 194 -17.26 -0.76 -19.34
N MET A 195 -16.06 -0.21 -19.16
CA MET A 195 -15.49 0.82 -20.02
C MET A 195 -14.97 0.28 -21.36
N PHE A 196 -14.86 -1.05 -21.51
CA PHE A 196 -14.29 -1.68 -22.70
C PHE A 196 -15.34 -2.45 -23.50
N ASN A 197 -15.36 -2.23 -24.82
CA ASN A 197 -16.28 -2.93 -25.72
C ASN A 197 -15.75 -4.34 -26.10
N ASP A 198 -14.44 -4.49 -26.22
CA ASP A 198 -13.79 -5.74 -26.61
C ASP A 198 -13.73 -6.73 -25.42
N ALA A 199 -14.04 -8.00 -25.68
CA ALA A 199 -14.12 -9.03 -24.64
C ALA A 199 -12.77 -9.31 -23.96
N MET A 200 -11.65 -9.29 -24.71
CA MET A 200 -10.33 -9.54 -24.11
C MET A 200 -9.89 -8.38 -23.22
N TRP A 201 -10.25 -7.14 -23.59
CA TRP A 201 -10.05 -5.98 -22.72
C TRP A 201 -10.89 -6.07 -21.45
N ARG A 202 -12.17 -6.45 -21.55
CA ARG A 202 -13.05 -6.65 -20.37
C ARG A 202 -12.51 -7.69 -19.41
N ASP A 203 -12.12 -8.85 -19.92
CA ASP A 203 -11.54 -9.94 -19.12
C ASP A 203 -10.24 -9.51 -18.42
N THR A 204 -9.40 -8.75 -19.13
CA THR A 204 -8.13 -8.26 -18.56
C THR A 204 -8.38 -7.20 -17.50
N ALA A 205 -9.34 -6.29 -17.74
CA ALA A 205 -9.79 -5.30 -16.76
C ALA A 205 -10.37 -5.94 -15.49
N ASP A 206 -11.12 -7.04 -15.63
CA ASP A 206 -11.71 -7.78 -14.50
C ASP A 206 -10.64 -8.36 -13.56
N VAL A 207 -9.53 -8.84 -14.13
CA VAL A 207 -8.38 -9.34 -13.35
C VAL A 207 -7.50 -8.19 -12.83
N TYR A 208 -7.51 -7.04 -13.49
CA TYR A 208 -6.67 -5.89 -13.14
C TYR A 208 -7.21 -5.07 -11.96
N TRP A 209 -8.51 -4.73 -11.95
CA TRP A 209 -9.08 -3.77 -11.00
C TRP A 209 -8.85 -4.13 -9.50
N PRO A 210 -8.82 -5.40 -9.05
CA PRO A 210 -8.63 -5.71 -7.63
C PRO A 210 -7.32 -5.15 -7.08
N SER A 211 -6.30 -5.10 -7.93
CA SER A 211 -4.98 -4.59 -7.61
C SER A 211 -4.93 -3.08 -7.30
N GLN A 212 -5.94 -2.35 -7.75
CA GLN A 212 -6.02 -0.88 -7.65
C GLN A 212 -6.76 -0.42 -6.39
N THR A 213 -7.30 -1.36 -5.61
CA THR A 213 -8.01 -1.10 -4.34
C THR A 213 -7.06 -1.00 -3.14
N GLY A 214 -5.75 -1.11 -3.40
CA GLY A 214 -4.68 -1.29 -2.42
C GLY A 214 -4.63 -2.69 -1.80
N ARG A 215 -5.59 -3.58 -2.10
CA ARG A 215 -5.55 -4.96 -1.58
C ARG A 215 -4.26 -5.62 -2.08
N ARG A 216 -3.65 -6.44 -1.22
CA ARG A 216 -2.59 -7.34 -1.68
C ARG A 216 -3.20 -8.36 -2.64
N LEU A 217 -2.55 -8.52 -3.79
CA LEU A 217 -2.79 -9.67 -4.65
C LEU A 217 -1.94 -10.83 -4.15
N GLU A 218 -2.53 -12.03 -4.20
CA GLU A 218 -1.77 -13.26 -4.05
C GLU A 218 -0.92 -13.51 -5.31
N GLU A 219 0.13 -14.32 -5.18
CA GLU A 219 1.08 -14.60 -6.27
C GLU A 219 0.37 -15.16 -7.52
N GLU A 220 -0.61 -16.04 -7.30
CA GLU A 220 -1.43 -16.62 -8.38
C GLU A 220 -2.28 -15.56 -9.12
N GLU A 221 -2.82 -14.57 -8.39
CA GLU A 221 -3.60 -13.47 -8.97
C GLU A 221 -2.70 -12.56 -9.80
N TRP A 222 -1.48 -12.30 -9.31
CA TRP A 222 -0.47 -11.54 -10.03
C TRP A 222 -0.05 -12.24 -11.34
N ASP A 223 0.27 -13.53 -11.29
CA ASP A 223 0.64 -14.29 -12.47
C ASP A 223 -0.51 -14.45 -13.47
N ARG A 224 -1.75 -14.51 -12.97
CA ARG A 224 -2.94 -14.48 -13.83
C ARG A 224 -3.06 -13.13 -14.54
N LEU A 225 -2.87 -12.01 -13.83
CA LEU A 225 -2.92 -10.68 -14.42
C LEU A 225 -1.84 -10.50 -15.49
N ARG A 226 -0.59 -10.85 -15.17
CA ARG A 226 0.54 -10.76 -16.09
C ARG A 226 0.30 -11.55 -17.37
N ARG A 227 -0.11 -12.82 -17.26
CA ARG A 227 -0.44 -13.65 -18.43
C ARG A 227 -1.58 -13.06 -19.27
N ARG A 228 -2.59 -12.45 -18.65
CA ARG A 228 -3.70 -11.82 -19.36
C ARG A 228 -3.24 -10.58 -20.14
N VAL A 229 -2.39 -9.75 -19.54
CA VAL A 229 -1.80 -8.60 -20.23
C VAL A 229 -0.89 -9.05 -21.38
N GLU A 230 -0.01 -10.02 -21.15
CA GLU A 230 0.86 -10.61 -22.19
C GLU A 230 0.03 -11.14 -23.37
N THR A 231 -1.04 -11.90 -23.09
CA THR A 231 -1.94 -12.45 -24.11
C THR A 231 -2.66 -11.36 -24.88
N LEU A 232 -3.25 -10.37 -24.19
CA LEU A 232 -3.96 -9.26 -24.81
C LEU A 232 -3.02 -8.44 -25.71
N ALA A 233 -1.82 -8.13 -25.24
CA ALA A 233 -0.80 -7.41 -25.99
C ALA A 233 -0.43 -8.15 -27.29
N ALA A 234 -0.22 -9.46 -27.21
CA ALA A 234 0.08 -10.31 -28.37
C ALA A 234 -1.08 -10.35 -29.38
N CYS A 235 -2.32 -10.55 -28.90
CA CYS A 235 -3.52 -10.59 -29.75
C CYS A 235 -3.78 -9.26 -30.46
N MET A 236 -3.59 -8.14 -29.74
CA MET A 236 -3.80 -6.79 -30.27
C MET A 236 -2.58 -6.24 -31.03
N ARG A 237 -1.46 -6.97 -31.06
CA ARG A 237 -0.18 -6.56 -31.67
C ARG A 237 0.33 -5.20 -31.17
N ILE A 238 0.21 -4.98 -29.86
CA ILE A 238 0.67 -3.78 -29.17
C ILE A 238 1.68 -4.16 -28.08
N PRO A 239 2.54 -3.24 -27.64
CA PRO A 239 3.39 -3.46 -26.48
C PRO A 239 2.58 -3.66 -25.20
N GLU A 240 3.03 -4.54 -24.29
CA GLU A 240 2.39 -4.73 -22.97
C GLU A 240 2.23 -3.42 -22.19
N TRP A 241 3.23 -2.54 -22.28
CA TRP A 241 3.17 -1.22 -21.67
C TRP A 241 1.96 -0.40 -22.12
N HIS A 242 1.53 -0.55 -23.38
CA HIS A 242 0.34 0.13 -23.88
C HIS A 242 -0.94 -0.40 -23.19
N VAL A 243 -0.99 -1.69 -22.89
CA VAL A 243 -2.09 -2.30 -22.13
C VAL A 243 -2.16 -1.73 -20.71
N TRP A 244 -1.03 -1.68 -20.02
CA TRP A 244 -0.93 -1.09 -18.68
C TRP A 244 -1.36 0.37 -18.64
N ARG A 245 -0.96 1.17 -19.64
CA ARG A 245 -1.38 2.57 -19.76
C ARG A 245 -2.89 2.72 -19.92
N ILE A 246 -3.51 1.91 -20.78
CA ILE A 246 -4.96 1.98 -21.01
C ILE A 246 -5.74 1.57 -19.75
N LEU A 247 -5.37 0.46 -19.11
CA LEU A 247 -6.01 -0.02 -17.88
C LEU A 247 -5.84 0.99 -16.73
N GLY A 248 -4.62 1.50 -16.56
CA GLY A 248 -4.31 2.52 -15.56
C GLY A 248 -5.09 3.83 -15.78
N THR A 249 -5.16 4.29 -17.03
CA THR A 249 -5.87 5.53 -17.39
C THR A 249 -7.37 5.38 -17.18
N GLY A 250 -7.95 4.23 -17.56
CA GLY A 250 -9.36 3.93 -17.28
C GLY A 250 -9.64 3.95 -15.77
N MET A 251 -8.76 3.35 -14.97
CA MET A 251 -8.89 3.37 -13.51
C MET A 251 -8.71 4.77 -12.91
N ALA A 252 -7.80 5.59 -13.46
CA ALA A 252 -7.62 6.97 -13.00
C ALA A 252 -8.85 7.85 -13.29
N ARG A 253 -9.58 7.59 -14.40
CA ARG A 253 -10.87 8.25 -14.68
C ARG A 253 -11.92 7.92 -13.62
N LEU A 254 -12.00 6.66 -13.22
CA LEU A 254 -12.89 6.22 -12.13
C LEU A 254 -12.53 6.77 -10.74
N LEU A 255 -11.31 7.30 -10.58
CA LEU A 255 -10.94 8.01 -9.35
C LEU A 255 -11.46 9.45 -9.36
N THR A 256 -11.54 10.08 -10.53
CA THR A 256 -11.97 11.47 -10.70
C THR A 256 -13.48 11.64 -10.83
N ASP A 257 -14.17 10.61 -11.37
CA ASP A 257 -15.63 10.53 -11.49
C ASP A 257 -16.25 10.01 -10.19
#